data_AF-A0A4Q5UFK5-F1
#
_entry.id   AF-A0A4Q5UFK5-F1
#
_cell.length_a   1.000
_cell.length_b   1.000
_cell.length_c   1.000
_cell.angle_alpha   90.00
_cell.angle_beta   90.00
_cell.angle_gamma   90.00
#
_symmetry.space_group_name_H-M   'P 1'
#
loop_
_entity.id
_entity.type
_entity.pdbx_description
1 polymer ?
#
loop_
_entity_poly.entity_id
_entity_poly.type
_entity_poly.pdbx_seq_one_letter_code
_entity_poly.pdbx_strand_id
1 'polypeptide(L)'
;MRFILFLLIACIAVPSMGQQVSIIPEPVYLKVNKGVFRISKSTKIVLIDKRDEPAASFLNDYIENVYGFRLATSSNPATRSITLVTKKFIKAPDADAYQLTSTATGVRIEGDTYAGTFHGIQTLIQLLPTTQQTTLSIPLVVVKDSPRFDYRGMMLDVCRHFFPVPMVKKFIDYLALHKLNRFHWHLTDDQGWRIEIKKYPRLTEVGGYRNGTITGRFPGTGNTNTRYGGFYTQEQIKEVVKYAADRFITVVPEIEMPGHGSAAIAAYPELSCFPEVPTIRYFPPKCTWGVFDDVFCAGKENTFAFLEDVISEVLPLFPSQYIHVGGDECPKKNWEKCPNCQKRMKENNLKNEHELQSYFVQRMEKYINGKGRTLIGWDEILEGGLAPNAAVMSWRGEKGGIEAARMKHTVVMSPTTYLYFDYKQVEVEDSLTIGGNLPLEKVYSYEPYPAELTADEAKMITGVQANLWTEYITKFEKIEYMVFPRMEALSEIAWSGKDKKDWAKFEKKLPAQFKRYDLWKANYHKFYYKQKVKDSTHRPE
;
A
#
# COMPACT_ATOMS: atom_id res chain seq x y z
N MET A 1 -70.44 -30.53 -33.22
CA MET A 1 -69.65 -29.91 -32.13
C MET A 1 -68.18 -30.20 -32.36
N ARG A 2 -67.38 -29.19 -32.77
CA ARG A 2 -65.91 -29.26 -32.81
C ARG A 2 -65.39 -28.22 -31.83
N PHE A 3 -64.77 -28.67 -30.74
CA PHE A 3 -64.09 -27.81 -29.78
C PHE A 3 -62.66 -27.54 -30.29
N ILE A 4 -62.33 -26.27 -30.50
CA ILE A 4 -60.97 -25.80 -30.79
C ILE A 4 -60.39 -25.30 -29.46
N LEU A 5 -59.32 -25.94 -29.00
CA LEU A 5 -58.58 -25.57 -27.79
C LEU A 5 -57.47 -24.56 -28.18
N PHE A 6 -57.61 -23.31 -27.74
CA PHE A 6 -56.55 -22.30 -27.85
C PHE A 6 -55.54 -22.49 -26.71
N LEU A 7 -54.30 -22.82 -27.04
CA LEU A 7 -53.18 -22.84 -26.09
C LEU A 7 -52.58 -21.43 -26.00
N LEU A 8 -52.85 -20.71 -24.91
CA LEU A 8 -52.15 -19.48 -24.57
C LEU A 8 -50.75 -19.83 -24.03
N ILE A 9 -49.71 -19.58 -24.83
CA ILE A 9 -48.32 -19.60 -24.34
C ILE A 9 -48.07 -18.23 -23.68
N ALA A 10 -48.17 -18.18 -22.36
CA ALA A 10 -47.72 -17.03 -21.58
C ALA A 10 -46.19 -17.00 -21.56
N CYS A 11 -45.59 -16.14 -22.39
CA CYS A 11 -44.19 -15.75 -22.23
C CYS A 11 -44.03 -14.98 -20.92
N ILE A 12 -43.63 -15.68 -19.86
CA ILE A 12 -43.15 -15.05 -18.63
C ILE A 12 -41.81 -14.40 -18.99
N ALA A 13 -41.85 -13.09 -19.27
CA ALA A 13 -40.65 -12.28 -19.38
C ALA A 13 -40.02 -12.21 -17.98
N VAL A 14 -39.03 -13.06 -17.72
CA VAL A 14 -38.15 -12.90 -16.56
C VAL A 14 -37.47 -11.54 -16.73
N PRO A 15 -37.66 -10.57 -15.83
CA PRO A 15 -36.91 -9.33 -15.90
C PRO A 15 -35.43 -9.71 -15.80
N SER A 16 -34.69 -9.44 -16.88
CA SER A 16 -33.24 -9.43 -16.82
C SER A 16 -32.86 -8.43 -15.74
N MET A 17 -32.53 -8.93 -14.54
CA MET A 17 -31.77 -8.14 -13.58
C MET A 17 -30.47 -7.79 -14.29
N GLY A 18 -30.43 -6.58 -14.87
CA GLY A 18 -29.21 -6.05 -15.46
C GLY A 18 -28.12 -6.14 -14.41
N GLN A 19 -27.00 -6.78 -14.75
CA GLN A 19 -25.88 -6.92 -13.85
C GLN A 19 -25.49 -5.52 -13.36
N GLN A 20 -25.70 -5.26 -12.06
CA GLN A 20 -25.40 -3.97 -11.47
C GLN A 20 -23.90 -3.71 -11.61
N VAL A 21 -23.55 -2.67 -12.37
CA VAL A 21 -22.15 -2.29 -12.60
C VAL A 21 -21.56 -1.84 -11.26
N SER A 22 -20.57 -2.59 -10.78
CA SER A 22 -19.96 -2.39 -9.46
C SER A 22 -18.47 -2.14 -9.66
N ILE A 23 -18.09 -0.86 -9.68
CA ILE A 23 -16.71 -0.40 -9.79
C ILE A 23 -16.34 0.35 -8.49
N ILE A 24 -15.28 -0.11 -7.83
CA ILE A 24 -14.63 0.58 -6.70
C ILE A 24 -13.15 0.73 -7.10
N PRO A 25 -12.57 1.93 -7.10
CA PRO A 25 -13.16 3.20 -6.68
C PRO A 25 -14.21 3.73 -7.66
N GLU A 26 -15.16 4.54 -7.19
CA GLU A 26 -16.22 5.20 -7.97
C GLU A 26 -15.57 6.12 -9.02
N PRO A 27 -15.82 5.87 -10.32
CA PRO A 27 -15.24 6.67 -11.37
C PRO A 27 -15.77 8.11 -11.38
N VAL A 28 -14.98 9.03 -11.94
CA VAL A 28 -15.44 10.42 -12.20
C VAL A 28 -16.74 10.43 -13.01
N TYR A 29 -16.83 9.57 -14.02
CA TYR A 29 -18.01 9.40 -14.86
C TYR A 29 -18.22 7.95 -15.26
N LEU A 30 -19.47 7.48 -15.12
CA LEU A 30 -19.94 6.18 -15.60
C LEU A 30 -21.28 6.33 -16.31
N LYS A 31 -21.37 5.83 -17.54
CA LYS A 31 -22.62 5.63 -18.28
C LYS A 31 -22.78 4.16 -18.64
N VAL A 32 -23.89 3.56 -18.23
CA VAL A 32 -24.27 2.18 -18.58
C VAL A 32 -25.22 2.20 -19.77
N ASN A 33 -24.92 1.39 -20.79
CA ASN A 33 -25.74 1.21 -21.98
C ASN A 33 -26.36 -0.20 -21.99
N LYS A 34 -27.45 -0.38 -22.76
CA LYS A 34 -28.09 -1.70 -22.91
C LYS A 34 -27.21 -2.63 -23.75
N GLY A 35 -27.10 -3.88 -23.33
CA GLY A 35 -26.38 -4.94 -24.04
C GLY A 35 -25.10 -5.38 -23.33
N VAL A 36 -24.37 -6.30 -23.97
CA VAL A 36 -23.11 -6.86 -23.44
C VAL A 36 -22.09 -7.06 -24.56
N PHE A 37 -20.81 -6.98 -24.19
CA PHE A 37 -19.69 -7.50 -24.98
C PHE A 37 -19.27 -8.86 -24.41
N ARG A 38 -18.90 -9.81 -25.27
CA ARG A 38 -18.48 -11.16 -24.86
C ARG A 38 -17.02 -11.40 -25.22
N ILE A 39 -16.20 -11.56 -24.19
CA ILE A 39 -14.79 -11.93 -24.27
C ILE A 39 -14.69 -13.45 -24.22
N SER A 40 -13.93 -14.05 -25.14
CA SER A 40 -13.62 -15.49 -25.16
C SER A 40 -12.21 -15.71 -25.70
N LYS A 41 -11.78 -16.98 -25.84
CA LYS A 41 -10.48 -17.34 -26.44
C LYS A 41 -10.23 -16.74 -27.83
N SER A 42 -11.28 -16.36 -28.57
CA SER A 42 -11.13 -15.71 -29.89
C SER A 42 -10.98 -14.19 -29.82
N THR A 43 -11.22 -13.57 -28.66
CA THR A 43 -10.95 -12.15 -28.42
C THR A 43 -9.44 -11.91 -28.42
N LYS A 44 -9.02 -10.79 -29.04
CA LYS A 44 -7.61 -10.38 -29.06
C LYS A 44 -7.41 -9.13 -28.20
N ILE A 45 -6.21 -9.00 -27.62
CA ILE A 45 -5.73 -7.73 -27.05
C ILE A 45 -4.92 -7.02 -28.14
N VAL A 46 -5.38 -5.86 -28.59
CA VAL A 46 -4.70 -5.07 -29.62
C VAL A 46 -3.87 -3.99 -28.95
N LEU A 47 -2.57 -3.98 -29.25
CA LEU A 47 -1.60 -3.01 -28.74
C LEU A 47 -1.24 -2.01 -29.83
N ILE A 48 -1.59 -0.74 -29.64
CA ILE A 48 -1.18 0.34 -30.55
C ILE A 48 0.28 0.76 -30.29
N ASP A 49 0.75 0.59 -29.06
CA ASP A 49 2.15 0.75 -28.67
C ASP A 49 2.62 -0.48 -27.89
N LYS A 50 3.79 -1.02 -28.23
CA LYS A 50 4.37 -2.18 -27.53
C LYS A 50 4.66 -1.90 -26.06
N ARG A 51 4.79 -0.64 -25.64
CA ARG A 51 4.96 -0.26 -24.24
C ARG A 51 3.73 -0.53 -23.36
N ASP A 52 2.57 -0.82 -23.95
CA ASP A 52 1.38 -1.31 -23.23
C ASP A 52 1.44 -2.83 -22.92
N GLU A 53 2.51 -3.54 -23.35
CA GLU A 53 2.68 -4.98 -23.11
C GLU A 53 2.57 -5.38 -21.62
N PRO A 54 3.16 -4.66 -20.63
CA PRO A 54 2.99 -5.02 -19.22
C PRO A 54 1.52 -5.01 -18.78
N ALA A 55 0.74 -4.04 -19.28
CA ALA A 55 -0.67 -3.92 -18.97
C ALA A 55 -1.49 -5.08 -19.59
N ALA A 56 -1.19 -5.44 -20.85
CA ALA A 56 -1.81 -6.59 -21.49
C ALA A 56 -1.41 -7.93 -20.85
N SER A 57 -0.15 -8.08 -20.44
CA SER A 57 0.30 -9.26 -19.70
C SER A 57 -0.45 -9.40 -18.40
N PHE A 58 -0.60 -8.31 -17.63
CA PHE A 58 -1.36 -8.34 -16.37
C PHE A 58 -2.81 -8.78 -16.58
N LEU A 59 -3.49 -8.24 -17.59
CA LEU A 59 -4.85 -8.68 -17.93
C LEU A 59 -4.89 -10.17 -18.30
N ASN A 60 -3.94 -10.62 -19.12
CA ASN A 60 -3.86 -12.03 -19.52
C ASN A 60 -3.56 -12.97 -18.35
N ASP A 61 -2.66 -12.59 -17.46
CA ASP A 61 -2.33 -13.36 -16.26
C ASP A 61 -3.56 -13.43 -15.34
N TYR A 62 -4.31 -12.33 -15.19
CA TYR A 62 -5.57 -12.34 -14.46
C TYR A 62 -6.59 -13.28 -15.11
N ILE A 63 -6.78 -13.21 -16.43
CA ILE A 63 -7.76 -14.05 -17.12
C ILE A 63 -7.36 -15.53 -17.05
N GLU A 64 -6.08 -15.86 -17.17
CA GLU A 64 -5.60 -17.23 -17.05
C GLU A 64 -5.81 -17.77 -15.64
N ASN A 65 -5.37 -17.03 -14.62
CA ASN A 65 -5.44 -17.47 -13.24
C ASN A 65 -6.89 -17.63 -12.74
N VAL A 66 -7.82 -16.80 -13.21
CA VAL A 66 -9.22 -16.80 -12.75
C VAL A 66 -10.14 -17.61 -13.66
N TYR A 67 -9.98 -17.52 -14.98
CA TYR A 67 -10.90 -18.11 -15.97
C TYR A 67 -10.28 -19.22 -16.82
N GLY A 68 -8.97 -19.49 -16.72
CA GLY A 68 -8.33 -20.66 -17.32
C GLY A 68 -8.01 -20.54 -18.82
N PHE A 69 -7.88 -19.32 -19.35
CA PHE A 69 -7.45 -19.11 -20.73
C PHE A 69 -6.69 -17.78 -20.93
N ARG A 70 -5.92 -17.67 -22.02
CA ARG A 70 -5.24 -16.44 -22.43
C ARG A 70 -5.83 -15.89 -23.72
N LEU A 71 -5.75 -14.57 -23.90
CA LEU A 71 -6.09 -13.86 -25.12
C LEU A 71 -4.82 -13.63 -25.95
N ALA A 72 -4.90 -13.83 -27.27
CA ALA A 72 -3.79 -13.53 -28.16
C ALA A 72 -3.57 -12.01 -28.26
N THR A 73 -2.31 -11.56 -28.20
CA THR A 73 -1.94 -10.17 -28.47
C THR A 73 -1.77 -9.93 -29.98
N SER A 74 -2.03 -8.70 -30.43
CA SER A 74 -1.83 -8.31 -31.83
C SER A 74 -1.49 -6.83 -31.94
N SER A 75 -0.65 -6.46 -32.92
CA SER A 75 -0.41 -5.07 -33.31
C SER A 75 -1.35 -4.58 -34.41
N ASN A 76 -2.13 -5.48 -35.02
CA ASN A 76 -3.06 -5.16 -36.10
C ASN A 76 -4.47 -4.96 -35.55
N PRO A 77 -5.27 -4.04 -36.13
CA PRO A 77 -6.68 -3.91 -35.80
C PRO A 77 -7.42 -5.26 -35.93
N ALA A 78 -8.26 -5.55 -34.96
CA ALA A 78 -9.07 -6.77 -34.94
C ALA A 78 -10.51 -6.46 -34.52
N THR A 79 -11.48 -7.10 -35.16
CA THR A 79 -12.88 -7.08 -34.73
C THR A 79 -13.03 -7.87 -33.43
N ARG A 80 -13.93 -7.46 -32.52
CA ARG A 80 -14.15 -8.13 -31.22
C ARG A 80 -12.88 -8.21 -30.37
N SER A 81 -12.23 -7.08 -30.21
CA SER A 81 -10.96 -6.94 -29.50
C SER A 81 -11.07 -6.07 -28.24
N ILE A 82 -10.04 -6.15 -27.41
CA ILE A 82 -9.73 -5.19 -26.36
C ILE A 82 -8.55 -4.37 -26.88
N THR A 83 -8.77 -3.11 -27.22
CA THR A 83 -7.74 -2.23 -27.78
C THR A 83 -7.17 -1.32 -26.71
N LEU A 84 -5.85 -1.35 -26.52
CA LEU A 84 -5.11 -0.48 -25.60
C LEU A 84 -4.46 0.66 -26.38
N VAL A 85 -4.69 1.90 -25.95
CA VAL A 85 -4.14 3.10 -26.56
C VAL A 85 -3.61 4.05 -25.50
N THR A 86 -2.30 4.24 -25.47
CA THR A 86 -1.67 5.31 -24.67
C THR A 86 -1.39 6.54 -25.54
N LYS A 87 -1.87 7.71 -25.13
CA LYS A 87 -1.69 8.98 -25.86
C LYS A 87 -0.23 9.46 -25.75
N LYS A 88 0.42 9.72 -26.88
CA LYS A 88 1.89 9.95 -26.94
C LYS A 88 2.35 11.41 -26.74
N PHE A 89 1.43 12.39 -26.82
CA PHE A 89 1.79 13.81 -26.91
C PHE A 89 1.01 14.73 -25.96
N ILE A 90 0.27 14.16 -25.02
CA ILE A 90 -0.40 14.95 -23.99
C ILE A 90 0.54 15.04 -22.80
N LYS A 91 1.00 16.26 -22.48
CA LYS A 91 1.57 16.54 -21.17
C LYS A 91 0.38 16.43 -20.20
N ALA A 92 0.23 15.24 -19.60
CA ALA A 92 -0.97 14.88 -18.86
C ALA A 92 -1.26 15.94 -17.79
N PRO A 93 -2.38 16.69 -17.87
CA PRO A 93 -2.79 17.57 -16.79
C PRO A 93 -3.16 16.76 -15.55
N ASP A 94 -3.69 15.55 -15.77
CA ASP A 94 -4.02 14.55 -14.76
C ASP A 94 -3.26 13.25 -15.11
N ALA A 95 -2.08 13.04 -14.50
CA ALA A 95 -1.38 11.77 -14.64
C ALA A 95 -2.35 10.62 -14.25
N ASP A 96 -2.28 9.50 -14.98
CA ASP A 96 -3.08 8.30 -14.74
C ASP A 96 -4.57 8.37 -15.16
N ALA A 97 -5.00 9.44 -15.82
CA ALA A 97 -6.35 9.53 -16.41
C ALA A 97 -6.57 8.52 -17.56
N TYR A 98 -7.80 8.01 -17.68
CA TYR A 98 -8.19 7.11 -18.77
C TYR A 98 -9.67 7.22 -19.15
N GLN A 99 -9.98 6.72 -20.35
CA GLN A 99 -11.33 6.44 -20.80
C GLN A 99 -11.46 4.98 -21.22
N LEU A 100 -12.44 4.26 -20.67
CA LEU A 100 -12.82 2.92 -21.10
C LEU A 100 -14.18 2.96 -21.79
N THR A 101 -14.27 2.43 -23.00
CA THR A 101 -15.52 2.30 -23.76
C THR A 101 -15.73 0.84 -24.15
N SER A 102 -16.82 0.24 -23.66
CA SER A 102 -17.27 -1.11 -24.02
C SER A 102 -18.50 -1.01 -24.93
N THR A 103 -18.40 -1.62 -26.12
CA THR A 103 -19.44 -1.67 -27.16
C THR A 103 -19.70 -3.11 -27.57
N ALA A 104 -20.78 -3.38 -28.32
CA ALA A 104 -21.07 -4.73 -28.82
C ALA A 104 -19.94 -5.34 -29.67
N THR A 105 -19.06 -4.50 -30.22
CA THR A 105 -17.97 -4.91 -31.12
C THR A 105 -16.58 -4.95 -30.46
N GLY A 106 -16.44 -4.52 -29.21
CA GLY A 106 -15.13 -4.50 -28.54
C GLY A 106 -15.05 -3.55 -27.35
N VAL A 107 -13.90 -3.60 -26.67
CA VAL A 107 -13.50 -2.68 -25.61
C VAL A 107 -12.34 -1.82 -26.12
N ARG A 108 -12.37 -0.54 -25.81
CA ARG A 108 -11.27 0.39 -26.06
C ARG A 108 -10.89 1.09 -24.75
N ILE A 109 -9.61 1.03 -24.40
CA ILE A 109 -9.04 1.68 -23.21
C ILE A 109 -8.02 2.69 -23.70
N GLU A 110 -8.27 3.96 -23.38
CA GLU A 110 -7.43 5.09 -23.79
C GLU A 110 -6.88 5.79 -22.55
N GLY A 111 -5.60 5.62 -22.27
CA GLY A 111 -4.90 6.31 -21.18
C GLY A 111 -4.16 7.55 -21.65
N ASP A 112 -4.12 8.58 -20.80
CA ASP A 112 -3.26 9.75 -21.01
C ASP A 112 -1.78 9.40 -20.77
N THR A 113 -1.53 8.35 -19.98
CA THR A 113 -0.23 7.71 -19.74
C THR A 113 -0.37 6.18 -19.80
N TYR A 114 0.75 5.46 -19.82
CA TYR A 114 0.75 4.00 -19.71
C TYR A 114 0.11 3.50 -18.41
N ALA A 115 0.32 4.23 -17.31
CA ALA A 115 -0.34 3.97 -16.03
C ALA A 115 -1.85 4.20 -16.12
N GLY A 116 -2.32 5.25 -16.81
CA GLY A 116 -3.74 5.45 -17.07
C GLY A 116 -4.37 4.28 -17.84
N THR A 117 -3.71 3.81 -18.90
CA THR A 117 -4.16 2.62 -19.65
C THR A 117 -4.24 1.39 -18.72
N PHE A 118 -3.26 1.21 -17.84
CA PHE A 118 -3.26 0.14 -16.85
C PHE A 118 -4.41 0.26 -15.83
N HIS A 119 -4.73 1.46 -15.34
CA HIS A 119 -5.89 1.66 -14.46
C HIS A 119 -7.22 1.38 -15.17
N GLY A 120 -7.31 1.67 -16.46
CA GLY A 120 -8.44 1.25 -17.30
C GLY A 120 -8.60 -0.28 -17.36
N ILE A 121 -7.50 -1.04 -17.36
CA ILE A 121 -7.54 -2.50 -17.26
C ILE A 121 -8.08 -2.95 -15.90
N GLN A 122 -7.73 -2.27 -14.80
CA GLN A 122 -8.29 -2.60 -13.48
C GLN A 122 -9.81 -2.43 -13.45
N THR A 123 -10.32 -1.38 -14.10
CA THR A 123 -11.75 -1.19 -14.29
C THR A 123 -12.36 -2.28 -15.16
N LEU A 124 -11.71 -2.67 -16.26
CA LEU A 124 -12.16 -3.81 -17.07
C LEU A 124 -12.25 -5.10 -16.25
N ILE A 125 -11.25 -5.38 -15.41
CA ILE A 125 -11.24 -6.55 -14.51
C ILE A 125 -12.46 -6.54 -13.58
N GLN A 126 -12.84 -5.38 -13.04
CA GLN A 126 -14.04 -5.28 -12.21
C GLN A 126 -15.33 -5.45 -13.02
N LEU A 127 -15.34 -5.15 -14.31
CA LEU A 127 -16.47 -5.45 -15.19
C LEU A 127 -16.56 -6.94 -15.55
N LEU A 128 -15.50 -7.73 -15.32
CA LEU A 128 -15.54 -9.17 -15.55
C LEU A 128 -16.50 -9.87 -14.57
N PRO A 129 -17.10 -10.98 -15.00
CA PRO A 129 -17.98 -11.81 -14.18
C PRO A 129 -17.31 -12.32 -12.90
N THR A 130 -18.03 -12.33 -11.79
CA THR A 130 -17.54 -12.86 -10.50
C THR A 130 -17.72 -14.37 -10.36
N THR A 131 -17.92 -15.09 -11.46
CA THR A 131 -18.08 -16.54 -11.52
C THR A 131 -17.22 -17.08 -12.66
N GLN A 132 -16.63 -18.25 -12.46
CA GLN A 132 -15.78 -18.87 -13.47
C GLN A 132 -16.64 -19.30 -14.67
N GLN A 133 -16.28 -18.84 -15.87
CA GLN A 133 -16.95 -19.20 -17.13
C GLN A 133 -16.00 -18.99 -18.32
N THR A 134 -16.26 -19.69 -19.43
CA THR A 134 -15.40 -19.67 -20.63
C THR A 134 -15.72 -18.52 -21.59
N THR A 135 -16.87 -17.86 -21.42
CA THR A 135 -17.25 -16.65 -22.15
C THR A 135 -17.63 -15.57 -21.15
N LEU A 136 -16.81 -14.53 -21.06
CA LEU A 136 -16.96 -13.46 -20.08
C LEU A 136 -17.84 -12.37 -20.68
N SER A 137 -19.07 -12.24 -20.16
CA SER A 137 -19.97 -11.15 -20.55
C SER A 137 -19.68 -9.92 -19.69
N ILE A 138 -19.44 -8.78 -20.33
CA ILE A 138 -19.27 -7.49 -19.68
C ILE A 138 -20.35 -6.52 -20.17
N PRO A 139 -20.84 -5.59 -19.32
CA PRO A 139 -21.80 -4.57 -19.73
C PRO A 139 -21.20 -3.59 -20.75
N LEU A 140 -22.06 -2.98 -21.56
CA LEU A 140 -21.65 -1.86 -22.41
C LEU A 140 -21.62 -0.58 -21.57
N VAL A 141 -20.45 0.06 -21.50
CA VAL A 141 -20.25 1.22 -20.63
C VAL A 141 -19.34 2.25 -21.28
N VAL A 142 -19.46 3.49 -20.82
CA VAL A 142 -18.45 4.53 -21.00
C VAL A 142 -18.00 4.97 -19.62
N VAL A 143 -16.71 4.84 -19.34
CA VAL A 143 -16.06 5.29 -18.11
C VAL A 143 -15.03 6.35 -18.48
N LYS A 144 -15.06 7.50 -17.80
CA LYS A 144 -13.97 8.48 -17.82
C LYS A 144 -13.53 8.69 -16.39
N ASP A 145 -12.24 8.65 -16.15
CA ASP A 145 -11.74 8.50 -14.79
C ASP A 145 -10.32 9.02 -14.65
N SER A 146 -10.00 9.49 -13.44
CA SER A 146 -8.70 10.04 -13.06
C SER A 146 -8.58 10.02 -11.53
N PRO A 147 -7.37 9.87 -10.97
CA PRO A 147 -7.20 9.84 -9.52
C PRO A 147 -7.36 11.22 -8.89
N ARG A 148 -7.86 11.26 -7.65
CA ARG A 148 -7.89 12.43 -6.78
C ARG A 148 -6.51 12.82 -6.24
N PHE A 149 -5.68 11.83 -5.91
CA PHE A 149 -4.35 12.03 -5.32
C PHE A 149 -3.26 11.35 -6.16
N ASP A 150 -2.07 11.97 -6.22
CA ASP A 150 -0.90 11.37 -6.87
C ASP A 150 -0.33 10.21 -6.04
N TYR A 151 -0.15 10.41 -4.73
CA TYR A 151 0.35 9.38 -3.83
C TYR A 151 -0.81 8.51 -3.30
N ARG A 152 -0.90 7.25 -3.74
CA ARG A 152 -1.94 6.30 -3.31
C ARG A 152 -1.27 5.05 -2.78
N GLY A 153 -0.97 5.06 -1.49
CA GLY A 153 -0.03 4.11 -0.89
C GLY A 153 -0.65 3.07 0.03
N MET A 154 0.11 1.99 0.19
CA MET A 154 -0.03 1.11 1.33
C MET A 154 1.33 0.60 1.78
N MET A 155 1.54 0.56 3.09
CA MET A 155 2.74 0.01 3.71
C MET A 155 2.57 -1.46 4.08
N LEU A 156 3.65 -2.24 3.94
CA LEU A 156 3.79 -3.56 4.57
C LEU A 156 5.03 -3.61 5.45
N ASP A 157 4.83 -3.87 6.74
CA ASP A 157 5.88 -4.25 7.69
C ASP A 157 6.31 -5.70 7.47
N VAL A 158 7.56 -5.88 7.07
CA VAL A 158 8.20 -7.20 6.92
C VAL A 158 9.25 -7.48 8.00
N CYS A 159 9.38 -6.57 8.97
CA CYS A 159 10.37 -6.59 10.04
C CYS A 159 9.84 -7.35 11.24
N ARG A 160 8.63 -7.03 11.70
CA ARG A 160 8.01 -7.72 12.83
C ARG A 160 7.73 -9.17 12.45
N HIS A 161 7.20 -9.42 11.26
CA HIS A 161 7.18 -10.75 10.64
C HIS A 161 7.61 -10.70 9.16
N PHE A 162 8.43 -11.66 8.74
CA PHE A 162 8.97 -11.74 7.37
C PHE A 162 7.98 -12.43 6.41
N PHE A 163 7.86 -11.88 5.20
CA PHE A 163 7.04 -12.44 4.12
C PHE A 163 7.91 -12.72 2.89
N PRO A 164 7.96 -13.96 2.38
CA PRO A 164 8.73 -14.30 1.17
C PRO A 164 8.32 -13.50 -0.08
N VAL A 165 9.23 -13.39 -1.06
CA VAL A 165 9.03 -12.66 -2.32
C VAL A 165 7.68 -12.96 -3.01
N PRO A 166 7.23 -14.23 -3.16
CA PRO A 166 5.93 -14.49 -3.77
C PRO A 166 4.75 -13.84 -3.04
N MET A 167 4.81 -13.74 -1.71
CA MET A 167 3.78 -13.09 -0.90
C MET A 167 3.82 -11.57 -1.07
N VAL A 168 5.01 -10.96 -1.11
CA VAL A 168 5.17 -9.52 -1.40
C VAL A 168 4.64 -9.18 -2.79
N LYS A 169 4.94 -10.00 -3.80
CA LYS A 169 4.37 -9.86 -5.16
C LYS A 169 2.85 -9.95 -5.17
N LYS A 170 2.29 -10.93 -4.46
CA LYS A 170 0.83 -11.06 -4.30
C LYS A 170 0.20 -9.85 -3.61
N PHE A 171 0.88 -9.25 -2.63
CA PHE A 171 0.44 -8.00 -2.02
C PHE A 171 0.45 -6.83 -3.03
N ILE A 172 1.48 -6.71 -3.87
CA ILE A 172 1.57 -5.72 -4.96
C ILE A 172 0.45 -5.92 -5.99
N ASP A 173 0.08 -7.16 -6.32
CA ASP A 173 -1.10 -7.44 -7.17
C ASP A 173 -2.37 -6.85 -6.56
N TYR A 174 -2.56 -6.98 -5.24
CA TYR A 174 -3.70 -6.38 -4.55
C TYR A 174 -3.68 -4.85 -4.64
N LEU A 175 -2.53 -4.21 -4.45
CA LEU A 175 -2.42 -2.76 -4.62
C LEU A 175 -2.85 -2.34 -6.05
N ALA A 176 -2.39 -3.06 -7.07
CA ALA A 176 -2.72 -2.79 -8.46
C ALA A 176 -4.22 -2.93 -8.74
N LEU A 177 -4.84 -4.02 -8.25
CA LEU A 177 -6.29 -4.28 -8.41
C LEU A 177 -7.17 -3.19 -7.77
N HIS A 178 -6.63 -2.46 -6.79
CA HIS A 178 -7.26 -1.34 -6.10
C HIS A 178 -6.74 0.03 -6.58
N LYS A 179 -6.06 0.10 -7.72
CA LYS A 179 -5.52 1.32 -8.33
C LYS A 179 -4.58 2.15 -7.42
N LEU A 180 -3.96 1.51 -6.43
CA LEU A 180 -2.89 2.08 -5.63
C LEU A 180 -1.57 2.05 -6.43
N ASN A 181 -0.69 3.02 -6.20
CA ASN A 181 0.52 3.23 -7.01
C ASN A 181 1.80 3.41 -6.18
N ARG A 182 1.72 3.29 -4.85
CA ARG A 182 2.88 3.30 -3.95
C ARG A 182 2.86 2.07 -3.06
N PHE A 183 3.96 1.33 -3.06
CA PHE A 183 4.23 0.29 -2.09
C PHE A 183 5.30 0.80 -1.14
N HIS A 184 4.90 1.14 0.09
CA HIS A 184 5.83 1.53 1.14
C HIS A 184 6.37 0.26 1.81
N TRP A 185 7.65 -0.02 1.64
CA TRP A 185 8.24 -1.26 2.12
C TRP A 185 9.09 -1.01 3.35
N HIS A 186 8.50 -1.31 4.51
CA HIS A 186 9.15 -1.15 5.81
C HIS A 186 10.13 -2.31 6.03
N LEU A 187 11.42 -2.06 5.79
CA LEU A 187 12.47 -3.08 5.60
C LEU A 187 13.42 -3.25 6.79
N THR A 188 13.40 -2.34 7.76
CA THR A 188 14.28 -2.41 8.94
C THR A 188 13.52 -1.98 10.19
N ASP A 189 13.64 -2.73 11.29
CA ASP A 189 13.10 -2.36 12.61
C ASP A 189 13.90 -3.10 13.71
N ASP A 190 13.52 -2.94 14.97
CA ASP A 190 14.16 -3.54 16.13
C ASP A 190 14.16 -5.07 16.10
N GLN A 191 13.10 -5.68 15.57
CA GLN A 191 12.93 -7.15 15.54
C GLN A 191 13.46 -7.79 14.25
N GLY A 192 13.99 -7.00 13.32
CA GLY A 192 14.76 -7.54 12.21
C GLY A 192 15.13 -6.56 11.09
N TRP A 193 16.23 -6.89 10.42
CA TRP A 193 16.76 -6.21 9.25
C TRP A 193 16.55 -7.07 7.99
N ARG A 194 15.84 -6.57 6.98
CA ARG A 194 15.32 -7.39 5.88
C ARG A 194 15.97 -7.16 4.53
N ILE A 195 16.98 -6.32 4.42
CA ILE A 195 17.65 -5.98 3.16
C ILE A 195 19.14 -6.30 3.17
N GLU A 196 19.64 -6.98 2.15
CA GLU A 196 21.09 -7.21 2.00
C GLU A 196 21.84 -5.90 1.69
N ILE A 197 22.84 -5.59 2.52
CA ILE A 197 23.83 -4.53 2.29
C ILE A 197 25.20 -5.20 2.20
N LYS A 198 25.83 -5.15 1.03
CA LYS A 198 27.06 -5.92 0.75
C LYS A 198 28.23 -5.47 1.60
N LYS A 199 28.34 -4.17 1.87
CA LYS A 199 29.38 -3.62 2.75
C LYS A 199 29.21 -4.06 4.21
N TYR A 200 27.98 -4.38 4.62
CA TYR A 200 27.63 -4.74 5.99
C TYR A 200 26.86 -6.06 6.08
N PRO A 201 27.51 -7.20 5.75
CA PRO A 201 26.83 -8.50 5.66
C PRO A 201 26.21 -8.96 6.98
N ARG A 202 26.75 -8.52 8.13
CA ARG A 202 26.19 -8.91 9.44
C ARG A 202 24.77 -8.37 9.66
N LEU A 203 24.34 -7.35 8.92
CA LEU A 203 22.97 -6.84 9.01
C LEU A 203 21.94 -7.93 8.69
N THR A 204 22.24 -8.84 7.76
CA THR A 204 21.36 -9.97 7.43
C THR A 204 21.77 -11.27 8.13
N GLU A 205 23.07 -11.51 8.35
CA GLU A 205 23.55 -12.71 9.08
C GLU A 205 23.08 -12.72 10.55
N VAL A 206 23.12 -11.56 11.20
CA VAL A 206 22.71 -11.35 12.59
C VAL A 206 21.35 -10.65 12.64
N GLY A 207 21.26 -9.43 12.12
CA GLY A 207 20.04 -8.61 12.20
C GLY A 207 18.83 -9.21 11.48
N GLY A 208 19.04 -10.11 10.51
CA GLY A 208 17.98 -10.83 9.82
C GLY A 208 17.27 -11.88 10.66
N TYR A 209 17.76 -12.21 11.86
CA TYR A 209 17.23 -13.30 12.69
C TYR A 209 17.13 -12.95 14.17
N ARG A 210 16.08 -13.43 14.84
CA ARG A 210 15.90 -13.36 16.29
C ARG A 210 15.68 -14.74 16.89
N ASN A 211 16.06 -14.94 18.14
CA ASN A 211 15.98 -16.22 18.85
C ASN A 211 14.69 -16.37 19.65
N GLY A 212 13.57 -16.04 19.01
CA GLY A 212 12.25 -16.15 19.61
C GLY A 212 11.34 -14.98 19.29
N THR A 213 10.07 -15.15 19.61
CA THR A 213 9.03 -14.13 19.49
C THR A 213 8.15 -14.20 20.72
N ILE A 214 7.71 -13.05 21.22
CA ILE A 214 6.73 -12.94 22.30
C ILE A 214 5.46 -13.77 22.01
N THR A 215 4.99 -14.48 23.04
CA THR A 215 3.72 -15.21 22.99
C THR A 215 2.59 -14.34 23.53
N GLY A 216 1.51 -14.19 22.76
CA GLY A 216 0.34 -13.41 23.13
C GLY A 216 0.55 -11.89 22.97
N ARG A 217 -0.37 -11.10 23.52
CA ARG A 217 -0.30 -9.64 23.46
C ARG A 217 0.75 -9.11 24.45
N PHE A 218 1.47 -8.06 24.06
CA PHE A 218 2.45 -7.40 24.94
C PHE A 218 1.78 -7.01 26.28
N PRO A 219 2.40 -7.24 27.45
CA PRO A 219 3.79 -7.66 27.69
C PRO A 219 4.10 -9.16 27.50
N GLY A 220 3.11 -9.96 27.10
CA GLY A 220 3.26 -11.37 26.73
C GLY A 220 3.15 -12.32 27.91
N THR A 221 2.98 -13.61 27.61
CA THR A 221 2.99 -14.69 28.60
C THR A 221 4.22 -15.59 28.51
N GLY A 222 5.09 -15.34 27.53
CA GLY A 222 6.31 -16.10 27.30
C GLY A 222 7.01 -15.73 26.01
N ASN A 223 7.97 -16.56 25.62
CA ASN A 223 8.72 -16.46 24.37
C ASN A 223 8.72 -17.83 23.68
N THR A 224 8.55 -17.86 22.36
CA THR A 224 8.55 -19.10 21.58
C THR A 224 9.89 -19.84 21.60
N ASN A 225 11.00 -19.15 21.89
CA ASN A 225 12.38 -19.66 21.85
C ASN A 225 12.76 -20.33 20.52
N THR A 226 12.06 -19.97 19.43
CA THR A 226 12.30 -20.50 18.09
C THR A 226 13.01 -19.45 17.25
N ARG A 227 14.15 -19.80 16.65
CA ARG A 227 14.84 -18.91 15.72
C ARG A 227 13.92 -18.55 14.55
N TYR A 228 13.71 -17.27 14.33
CA TYR A 228 12.81 -16.72 13.34
C TYR A 228 13.50 -15.62 12.55
N GLY A 229 13.27 -15.55 11.24
CA GLY A 229 13.87 -14.50 10.43
C GLY A 229 13.84 -14.78 8.93
N GLY A 230 14.65 -14.00 8.22
CA GLY A 230 14.69 -13.93 6.77
C GLY A 230 15.04 -12.52 6.31
N PHE A 231 15.52 -12.41 5.07
CA PHE A 231 15.86 -11.15 4.43
C PHE A 231 15.75 -11.33 2.90
N TYR A 232 15.74 -10.21 2.18
CA TYR A 232 15.78 -10.17 0.73
C TYR A 232 17.19 -9.84 0.26
N THR A 233 17.69 -10.62 -0.69
CA THR A 233 18.92 -10.27 -1.42
C THR A 233 18.67 -9.05 -2.31
N GLN A 234 19.72 -8.36 -2.71
CA GLN A 234 19.59 -7.24 -3.65
C GLN A 234 18.95 -7.66 -4.97
N GLU A 235 19.20 -8.90 -5.43
CA GLU A 235 18.57 -9.43 -6.65
C GLU A 235 17.07 -9.71 -6.48
N GLN A 236 16.66 -10.24 -5.33
CA GLN A 236 15.24 -10.39 -4.99
C GLN A 236 14.53 -9.04 -4.89
N ILE A 237 15.19 -8.01 -4.36
CA ILE A 237 14.65 -6.65 -4.34
C ILE A 237 14.48 -6.11 -5.76
N LYS A 238 15.50 -6.22 -6.61
CA LYS A 238 15.38 -5.81 -8.02
C LYS A 238 14.24 -6.53 -8.74
N GLU A 239 14.06 -7.82 -8.46
CA GLU A 239 12.95 -8.62 -8.98
C GLU A 239 11.59 -8.06 -8.53
N VAL A 240 11.43 -7.73 -7.25
CA VAL A 240 10.19 -7.14 -6.70
C VAL A 240 9.95 -5.73 -7.24
N VAL A 241 10.98 -4.89 -7.30
CA VAL A 241 10.91 -3.52 -7.85
C VAL A 241 10.50 -3.55 -9.32
N LYS A 242 11.08 -4.44 -10.12
CA LYS A 242 10.66 -4.64 -11.51
C LYS A 242 9.20 -5.11 -11.58
N TYR A 243 8.82 -6.08 -10.76
CA TYR A 243 7.46 -6.64 -10.75
C TYR A 243 6.40 -5.58 -10.40
N ALA A 244 6.73 -4.68 -9.46
CA ALA A 244 5.93 -3.51 -9.10
C ALA A 244 5.87 -2.49 -10.25
N ALA A 245 6.99 -2.19 -10.90
CA ALA A 245 7.04 -1.26 -12.03
C ALA A 245 6.20 -1.74 -13.23
N ASP A 246 6.17 -3.06 -13.50
CA ASP A 246 5.31 -3.66 -14.53
C ASP A 246 3.80 -3.49 -14.21
N ARG A 247 3.45 -3.09 -12.98
CA ARG A 247 2.11 -2.75 -12.48
C ARG A 247 1.94 -1.25 -12.20
N PHE A 248 2.89 -0.43 -12.64
CA PHE A 248 2.92 1.02 -12.39
C PHE A 248 2.89 1.38 -10.89
N ILE A 249 3.43 0.51 -10.05
CA ILE A 249 3.61 0.74 -8.62
C ILE A 249 5.06 1.12 -8.36
N THR A 250 5.26 2.26 -7.71
CA THR A 250 6.59 2.67 -7.22
C THR A 250 6.81 2.11 -5.83
N VAL A 251 7.96 1.46 -5.62
CA VAL A 251 8.37 0.93 -4.31
C VAL A 251 9.19 2.00 -3.58
N VAL A 252 8.68 2.45 -2.43
CA VAL A 252 9.37 3.38 -1.53
C VAL A 252 10.01 2.56 -0.41
N PRO A 253 11.34 2.41 -0.36
CA PRO A 253 11.99 1.69 0.72
C PRO A 253 12.02 2.53 1.99
N GLU A 254 11.90 1.89 3.15
CA GLU A 254 12.16 2.50 4.44
C GLU A 254 13.37 1.88 5.12
N ILE A 255 14.31 2.74 5.50
CA ILE A 255 15.43 2.39 6.37
C ILE A 255 15.30 3.26 7.63
N GLU A 256 14.75 2.67 8.68
CA GLU A 256 14.48 3.30 9.98
C GLU A 256 15.74 3.92 10.59
N MET A 257 15.64 5.20 10.97
CA MET A 257 16.65 5.93 11.72
C MET A 257 16.09 7.23 12.35
N PRO A 258 16.63 7.70 13.48
CA PRO A 258 17.63 7.05 14.34
C PRO A 258 17.03 6.04 15.33
N GLY A 259 15.70 6.03 15.49
CA GLY A 259 14.94 5.03 16.23
C GLY A 259 14.96 3.65 15.55
N HIS A 260 14.26 2.68 16.14
CA HIS A 260 14.04 1.34 15.57
C HIS A 260 15.29 0.63 15.03
N GLY A 261 16.45 0.95 15.60
CA GLY A 261 17.77 0.53 15.10
C GLY A 261 18.31 -0.76 15.73
N SER A 262 17.55 -1.43 16.62
CA SER A 262 18.12 -2.51 17.44
C SER A 262 18.69 -3.67 16.61
N ALA A 263 18.09 -4.02 15.46
CA ALA A 263 18.62 -5.09 14.60
C ALA A 263 19.93 -4.72 13.91
N ALA A 264 20.16 -3.44 13.61
CA ALA A 264 21.44 -2.96 13.08
C ALA A 264 22.51 -2.90 14.17
N ILE A 265 22.14 -2.41 15.36
CA ILE A 265 23.02 -2.39 16.54
C ILE A 265 23.40 -3.82 16.97
N ALA A 266 22.49 -4.79 16.81
CA ALA A 266 22.78 -6.21 17.00
C ALA A 266 23.92 -6.71 16.13
N ALA A 267 23.91 -6.33 14.86
CA ALA A 267 24.92 -6.69 13.90
C ALA A 267 26.23 -5.91 14.12
N TYR A 268 26.15 -4.64 14.51
CA TYR A 268 27.26 -3.71 14.68
C TYR A 268 27.08 -2.89 15.96
N PRO A 269 27.46 -3.44 17.14
CA PRO A 269 27.25 -2.81 18.44
C PRO A 269 27.85 -1.41 18.58
N GLU A 270 28.92 -1.11 17.84
CA GLU A 270 29.60 0.19 17.82
C GLU A 270 28.70 1.36 17.41
N LEU A 271 27.54 1.08 16.80
CA LEU A 271 26.51 2.04 16.42
C LEU A 271 25.68 2.54 17.62
N SER A 272 25.68 1.83 18.75
CA SER A 272 25.01 2.22 19.99
C SER A 272 25.76 3.33 20.74
N CYS A 273 25.06 4.10 21.58
CA CYS A 273 25.68 5.03 22.52
C CYS A 273 26.64 4.34 23.50
N PHE A 274 26.30 3.12 23.89
CA PHE A 274 27.00 2.34 24.92
C PHE A 274 27.26 0.90 24.42
N PRO A 275 28.22 0.72 23.49
CA PRO A 275 28.47 -0.58 22.84
C PRO A 275 28.91 -1.67 23.81
N GLU A 276 29.56 -1.29 24.92
CA GLU A 276 30.06 -2.21 25.95
C GLU A 276 29.04 -2.50 27.06
N VAL A 277 27.88 -1.82 27.04
CA VAL A 277 26.84 -2.07 28.03
C VAL A 277 25.98 -3.24 27.56
N PRO A 278 25.75 -4.25 28.42
CA PRO A 278 24.89 -5.37 28.07
C PRO A 278 23.44 -4.90 28.06
N THR A 279 22.85 -4.66 26.88
CA THR A 279 21.41 -4.38 26.79
C THR A 279 20.59 -5.57 26.25
N ILE A 280 21.05 -6.83 26.27
CA ILE A 280 21.43 -7.63 27.45
C ILE A 280 22.43 -8.74 26.95
N ARG A 281 23.75 -8.50 26.98
CA ARG A 281 24.88 -9.43 26.62
C ARG A 281 24.82 -10.17 25.26
N TYR A 282 24.41 -9.63 24.11
CA TYR A 282 25.13 -8.61 23.33
C TYR A 282 24.26 -8.13 22.13
N PHE A 283 23.10 -7.54 22.42
CA PHE A 283 22.17 -7.01 21.40
C PHE A 283 21.60 -8.07 20.44
N PRO A 284 20.89 -9.13 20.86
CA PRO A 284 20.07 -9.85 19.89
C PRO A 284 18.98 -8.91 19.33
N PRO A 285 18.55 -9.06 18.06
CA PRO A 285 17.35 -8.38 17.59
C PRO A 285 16.17 -8.66 18.52
N LYS A 286 15.32 -7.66 18.75
CA LYS A 286 14.32 -7.72 19.83
C LYS A 286 13.29 -8.81 19.55
N CYS A 287 12.86 -9.50 20.60
CA CYS A 287 11.86 -10.58 20.53
C CYS A 287 10.46 -10.14 20.97
N THR A 288 10.31 -8.89 21.41
CA THR A 288 9.06 -8.27 21.88
C THR A 288 8.76 -7.01 21.06
N TRP A 289 7.55 -6.49 21.20
CA TRP A 289 7.09 -5.27 20.54
C TRP A 289 7.29 -4.05 21.44
N GLY A 290 7.23 -2.86 20.85
CA GLY A 290 7.28 -1.58 21.55
C GLY A 290 8.54 -0.78 21.20
N VAL A 291 8.80 0.22 22.03
CA VAL A 291 9.83 1.23 21.81
C VAL A 291 11.05 0.96 22.70
N PHE A 292 12.25 1.01 22.12
CA PHE A 292 13.49 0.67 22.82
C PHE A 292 14.44 1.87 22.92
N ASP A 293 15.10 2.02 24.07
CA ASP A 293 16.06 3.11 24.30
C ASP A 293 17.37 2.94 23.48
N ASP A 294 17.62 1.74 22.94
CA ASP A 294 18.80 1.43 22.10
C ASP A 294 18.62 1.95 20.68
N VAL A 295 19.00 3.21 20.47
CA VAL A 295 18.91 3.92 19.18
C VAL A 295 20.30 4.21 18.60
N PHE A 296 20.36 4.56 17.30
CA PHE A 296 21.62 4.96 16.67
C PHE A 296 22.25 6.16 17.41
N CYS A 297 23.56 6.10 17.65
CA CYS A 297 24.27 7.15 18.37
C CYS A 297 24.48 8.39 17.49
N ALA A 298 23.67 9.43 17.67
CA ALA A 298 23.80 10.69 16.96
C ALA A 298 25.10 11.47 17.25
N GLY A 299 25.83 11.08 18.30
CA GLY A 299 27.10 11.69 18.67
C GLY A 299 28.30 11.25 17.83
N LYS A 300 28.25 10.08 17.20
CA LYS A 300 29.42 9.45 16.58
C LYS A 300 29.43 9.60 15.06
N GLU A 301 30.61 9.89 14.49
CA GLU A 301 30.78 10.00 13.04
C GLU A 301 30.65 8.65 12.33
N ASN A 302 31.06 7.54 12.96
CA ASN A 302 30.94 6.21 12.37
C ASN A 302 29.47 5.80 12.13
N THR A 303 28.53 6.29 12.95
CA THR A 303 27.09 6.08 12.75
C THR A 303 26.61 6.71 11.43
N PHE A 304 27.01 7.95 11.15
CA PHE A 304 26.65 8.61 9.89
C PHE A 304 27.34 7.96 8.69
N ALA A 305 28.63 7.64 8.80
CA ALA A 305 29.34 6.93 7.72
C ALA A 305 28.66 5.59 7.38
N PHE A 306 28.27 4.81 8.40
CA PHE A 306 27.52 3.57 8.22
C PHE A 306 26.18 3.80 7.50
N LEU A 307 25.37 4.78 7.92
CA LEU A 307 24.07 5.04 7.30
C LEU A 307 24.22 5.60 5.88
N GLU A 308 25.19 6.47 5.62
CA GLU A 308 25.50 6.99 4.29
C GLU A 308 25.90 5.87 3.32
N ASP A 309 26.68 4.90 3.80
CA ASP A 309 27.05 3.69 3.05
C ASP A 309 25.84 2.78 2.77
N VAL A 310 24.99 2.53 3.78
CA VAL A 310 23.74 1.78 3.61
C VAL A 310 22.85 2.45 2.57
N ILE A 311 22.60 3.75 2.71
CA ILE A 311 21.78 4.53 1.77
C ILE A 311 22.39 4.49 0.36
N SER A 312 23.72 4.56 0.23
CA SER A 312 24.39 4.44 -1.07
C SER A 312 24.15 3.11 -1.78
N GLU A 313 24.00 2.01 -1.03
CA GLU A 313 23.64 0.71 -1.62
C GLU A 313 22.13 0.57 -1.87
N VAL A 314 21.28 1.20 -1.06
CA VAL A 314 19.81 1.13 -1.19
C VAL A 314 19.32 1.94 -2.40
N LEU A 315 19.76 3.18 -2.56
CA LEU A 315 19.22 4.10 -3.57
C LEU A 315 19.29 3.60 -5.03
N PRO A 316 20.32 2.84 -5.47
CA PRO A 316 20.34 2.24 -6.80
C PRO A 316 19.35 1.08 -7.00
N LEU A 317 18.92 0.42 -5.92
CA LEU A 317 17.97 -0.70 -5.99
C LEU A 317 16.53 -0.21 -6.19
N PHE A 318 16.23 1.01 -5.75
CA PHE A 318 14.89 1.58 -5.77
C PHE A 318 14.88 2.85 -6.64
N PRO A 319 14.19 2.84 -7.81
CA PRO A 319 14.14 4.01 -8.68
C PRO A 319 13.29 5.16 -8.12
N SER A 320 12.53 4.93 -7.05
CA SER A 320 11.69 5.93 -6.37
C SER A 320 12.45 7.23 -6.10
N GLN A 321 11.79 8.36 -6.33
CA GLN A 321 12.30 9.67 -5.91
C GLN A 321 12.45 9.75 -4.39
N TYR A 322 11.53 9.11 -3.67
CA TYR A 322 11.48 9.10 -2.22
C TYR A 322 12.20 7.90 -1.62
N ILE A 323 12.88 8.14 -0.49
CA ILE A 323 13.29 7.12 0.48
C ILE A 323 12.73 7.50 1.84
N HIS A 324 12.08 6.54 2.51
CA HIS A 324 11.59 6.74 3.86
C HIS A 324 12.72 6.47 4.85
N VAL A 325 12.90 7.35 5.84
CA VAL A 325 13.93 7.20 6.88
C VAL A 325 13.34 6.92 8.25
N GLY A 326 12.02 6.79 8.32
CA GLY A 326 11.29 6.65 9.58
C GLY A 326 11.36 7.93 10.40
N GLY A 327 11.99 7.84 11.57
CA GLY A 327 12.19 8.96 12.50
C GLY A 327 11.19 9.01 13.64
N ASP A 328 10.31 8.01 13.72
CA ASP A 328 9.34 7.81 14.78
C ASP A 328 9.98 7.25 16.06
N GLU A 329 9.25 7.45 17.15
CA GLU A 329 9.45 6.80 18.46
C GLU A 329 10.90 6.73 18.99
N CYS A 330 11.81 7.64 18.62
CA CYS A 330 13.22 7.59 19.04
C CYS A 330 13.41 8.12 20.48
N PRO A 331 13.63 7.27 21.51
CA PRO A 331 13.78 7.76 22.88
C PRO A 331 15.11 8.48 23.09
N LYS A 332 15.09 9.52 23.92
CA LYS A 332 16.26 10.39 24.13
C LYS A 332 17.17 9.98 25.29
N LYS A 333 16.72 9.02 26.12
CA LYS A 333 17.39 8.63 27.38
C LYS A 333 18.86 8.25 27.24
N ASN A 334 19.22 7.55 26.16
CA ASN A 334 20.60 7.16 25.92
C ASN A 334 21.45 8.33 25.41
N TRP A 335 20.87 9.27 24.66
CA TRP A 335 21.58 10.47 24.21
C TRP A 335 21.84 11.46 25.35
N GLU A 336 20.91 11.61 26.30
CA GLU A 336 21.07 12.43 27.52
C GLU A 336 22.33 12.03 28.31
N LYS A 337 22.65 10.74 28.33
CA LYS A 337 23.78 10.18 29.09
C LYS A 337 25.05 9.99 28.27
N CYS A 338 24.94 9.99 26.93
CA CYS A 338 26.05 9.62 26.04
C CYS A 338 27.04 10.79 25.89
N PRO A 339 28.33 10.63 26.27
CA PRO A 339 29.31 11.70 26.15
C PRO A 339 29.49 12.21 24.71
N ASN A 340 29.39 11.32 23.71
CA ASN A 340 29.49 11.70 22.30
C ASN A 340 28.28 12.54 21.85
N CYS A 341 27.06 12.17 22.27
CA CYS A 341 25.85 12.95 21.94
C CYS A 341 25.89 14.33 22.60
N GLN A 342 26.26 14.39 23.89
CA GLN A 342 26.41 15.65 24.62
C GLN A 342 27.50 16.53 24.02
N LYS A 343 28.62 15.94 23.57
CA LYS A 343 29.66 16.66 22.82
C LYS A 343 29.11 17.24 21.51
N ARG A 344 28.40 16.45 20.71
CA ARG A 344 27.78 16.89 19.45
C ARG A 344 26.87 18.08 19.65
N MET A 345 26.01 18.02 20.68
CA MET A 345 25.08 19.10 21.00
C MET A 345 25.82 20.39 21.34
N LYS A 346 26.88 20.32 22.16
CA LYS A 346 27.72 21.48 22.48
C LYS A 346 28.39 22.07 21.24
N GLU A 347 28.98 21.22 20.38
CA GLU A 347 29.67 21.66 19.16
C GLU A 347 28.73 22.31 18.14
N ASN A 348 27.46 21.92 18.12
CA ASN A 348 26.46 22.41 17.16
C ASN A 348 25.44 23.37 17.79
N ASN A 349 25.66 23.80 19.04
CA ASN A 349 24.78 24.70 19.79
C ASN A 349 23.31 24.22 19.86
N LEU A 350 23.11 22.91 20.02
CA LEU A 350 21.78 22.29 20.12
C LEU A 350 21.30 22.33 21.57
N LYS A 351 20.05 22.74 21.80
CA LYS A 351 19.51 22.97 23.15
C LYS A 351 19.17 21.69 23.90
N ASN A 352 18.74 20.66 23.19
CA ASN A 352 18.27 19.39 23.75
C ASN A 352 18.36 18.26 22.72
N GLU A 353 18.00 17.06 23.14
CA GLU A 353 18.09 15.84 22.36
C GLU A 353 17.03 15.75 21.25
N HIS A 354 15.96 16.56 21.28
CA HIS A 354 15.05 16.70 20.14
C HIS A 354 15.71 17.51 19.02
N GLU A 355 16.41 18.61 19.35
CA GLU A 355 17.26 19.31 18.37
C GLU A 355 18.42 18.43 17.87
N LEU A 356 18.91 17.47 18.68
CA LEU A 356 19.86 16.44 18.22
C LEU A 356 19.26 15.46 17.19
N GLN A 357 18.00 15.04 17.37
CA GLN A 357 17.30 14.23 16.36
C GLN A 357 17.12 15.04 15.07
N SER A 358 16.70 16.30 15.17
CA SER A 358 16.59 17.18 14.01
C SER A 358 17.93 17.32 13.28
N TYR A 359 19.04 17.54 14.00
CA TYR A 359 20.39 17.56 13.43
C TYR A 359 20.71 16.25 12.68
N PHE A 360 20.37 15.10 13.27
CA PHE A 360 20.58 13.79 12.64
C PHE A 360 19.82 13.67 11.33
N VAL A 361 18.52 13.97 11.35
CA VAL A 361 17.64 13.88 10.16
C VAL A 361 18.09 14.86 9.09
N GLN A 362 18.41 16.11 9.44
CA GLN A 362 18.91 17.12 8.50
C GLN A 362 20.24 16.70 7.85
N ARG A 363 21.13 16.06 8.60
CA ARG A 363 22.40 15.56 8.05
C ARG A 363 22.16 14.45 7.03
N MET A 364 21.29 13.49 7.34
CA MET A 364 20.93 12.42 6.41
C MET A 364 20.14 12.95 5.20
N GLU A 365 19.26 13.92 5.41
CA GLU A 365 18.52 14.59 4.33
C GLU A 365 19.47 15.26 3.34
N LYS A 366 20.47 16.01 3.84
CA LYS A 366 21.49 16.65 3.00
C LYS A 366 22.25 15.62 2.16
N TYR A 367 22.58 14.48 2.74
CA TYR A 367 23.24 13.39 2.01
C TYR A 367 22.34 12.81 0.91
N ILE A 368 21.09 12.49 1.24
CA ILE A 368 20.08 11.93 0.33
C ILE A 368 19.76 12.90 -0.82
N ASN A 369 19.59 14.19 -0.50
CA ASN A 369 19.41 15.27 -1.49
C ASN A 369 20.63 15.37 -2.42
N GLY A 370 21.85 15.24 -1.88
CA GLY A 370 23.08 15.18 -2.67
C GLY A 370 23.17 13.99 -3.64
N LYS A 371 22.33 12.96 -3.46
CA LYS A 371 22.18 11.81 -4.37
C LYS A 371 20.96 11.95 -5.30
N GLY A 372 20.30 13.11 -5.32
CA GLY A 372 19.14 13.38 -6.18
C GLY A 372 17.84 12.70 -5.72
N ARG A 373 17.72 12.40 -4.42
CA ARG A 373 16.55 11.76 -3.81
C ARG A 373 15.93 12.69 -2.77
N THR A 374 14.68 12.45 -2.42
CA THR A 374 13.95 13.21 -1.41
C THR A 374 13.66 12.32 -0.20
N LEU A 375 13.95 12.83 1.00
CA LEU A 375 13.63 12.16 2.25
C LEU A 375 12.14 12.30 2.55
N ILE A 376 11.50 11.21 2.96
CA ILE A 376 10.20 11.23 3.65
C ILE A 376 10.38 10.60 5.03
N GLY A 377 9.69 11.12 6.05
CA GLY A 377 9.73 10.56 7.40
C GLY A 377 8.42 10.75 8.16
N TRP A 378 8.26 10.02 9.24
CA TRP A 378 7.10 10.12 10.14
C TRP A 378 7.04 11.50 10.80
N ASP A 379 5.86 11.96 11.21
CA ASP A 379 5.65 13.33 11.68
C ASP A 379 6.52 13.80 12.85
N GLU A 380 7.14 12.89 13.60
CA GLU A 380 8.21 13.17 14.55
C GLU A 380 9.40 13.95 13.97
N ILE A 381 9.68 13.85 12.66
CA ILE A 381 10.79 14.61 12.05
C ILE A 381 10.57 16.13 12.08
N LEU A 382 9.36 16.59 12.44
CA LEU A 382 9.07 17.99 12.75
C LEU A 382 9.73 18.46 14.05
N GLU A 383 9.98 17.55 14.99
CA GLU A 383 10.55 17.88 16.30
C GLU A 383 11.97 18.44 16.16
N GLY A 384 12.22 19.63 16.69
CA GLY A 384 13.52 20.31 16.61
C GLY A 384 13.80 21.05 15.29
N GLY A 385 12.86 21.00 14.33
CA GLY A 385 12.93 21.74 13.06
C GLY A 385 13.07 20.82 11.85
N LEU A 386 12.28 21.08 10.81
CA LEU A 386 12.21 20.23 9.62
C LEU A 386 13.29 20.60 8.58
N ALA A 387 13.83 19.59 7.94
CA ALA A 387 14.80 19.78 6.86
C ALA A 387 14.10 20.32 5.60
N PRO A 388 14.66 21.30 4.85
CA PRO A 388 13.89 22.13 3.91
C PRO A 388 13.18 21.41 2.76
N ASN A 389 13.64 20.21 2.38
CA ASN A 389 13.07 19.45 1.26
C ASN A 389 12.38 18.16 1.72
N ALA A 390 12.28 17.92 3.03
CA ALA A 390 11.69 16.72 3.58
C ALA A 390 10.18 16.68 3.30
N ALA A 391 9.69 15.50 2.94
CA ALA A 391 8.27 15.18 2.98
C ALA A 391 7.92 14.56 4.33
N VAL A 392 6.68 14.74 4.77
CA VAL A 392 6.18 14.26 6.06
C VAL A 392 5.04 13.27 5.87
N MET A 393 5.08 12.16 6.60
CA MET A 393 4.00 11.20 6.70
C MET A 393 3.32 11.32 8.08
N SER A 394 2.07 11.82 8.09
CA SER A 394 1.34 12.11 9.33
C SER A 394 0.58 10.88 9.84
N TRP A 395 1.00 10.35 10.99
CA TRP A 395 0.43 9.11 11.54
C TRP A 395 -0.21 9.28 12.92
N ARG A 396 0.27 10.22 13.75
CA ARG A 396 -0.28 10.52 15.08
C ARG A 396 -1.51 11.42 15.00
N GLY A 397 -2.46 11.02 14.16
CA GLY A 397 -3.55 11.87 13.68
C GLY A 397 -3.12 12.77 12.53
N GLU A 398 -3.81 13.90 12.37
CA GLU A 398 -3.60 14.83 11.24
C GLU A 398 -2.74 16.04 11.60
N LYS A 399 -2.47 16.26 12.88
CA LYS A 399 -1.80 17.47 13.39
C LYS A 399 -0.43 17.68 12.74
N GLY A 400 0.40 16.64 12.67
CA GLY A 400 1.72 16.71 12.03
C GLY A 400 1.63 17.09 10.56
N GLY A 401 0.69 16.50 9.82
CA GLY A 401 0.42 16.84 8.43
C GLY A 401 -0.07 18.28 8.24
N ILE A 402 -0.93 18.78 9.14
CA ILE A 402 -1.38 20.18 9.11
C ILE A 402 -0.21 21.15 9.33
N GLU A 403 0.65 20.87 10.30
CA GLU A 403 1.83 21.70 10.60
C GLU A 403 2.84 21.69 9.44
N ALA A 404 3.15 20.51 8.89
CA ALA A 404 4.03 20.36 7.73
C ALA A 404 3.49 21.08 6.49
N ALA A 405 2.18 20.99 6.22
CA ALA A 405 1.54 21.67 5.09
C ALA A 405 1.60 23.20 5.21
N ARG A 406 1.43 23.75 6.43
CA ARG A 406 1.60 25.19 6.70
C ARG A 406 3.03 25.65 6.45
N MET A 407 4.00 24.79 6.74
CA MET A 407 5.42 25.00 6.45
C MET A 407 5.78 24.76 4.97
N LYS A 408 4.80 24.43 4.11
CA LYS A 408 4.97 24.14 2.67
C LYS A 408 5.80 22.89 2.34
N HIS A 409 5.78 21.90 3.24
CA HIS A 409 6.35 20.58 2.97
C HIS A 409 5.32 19.65 2.37
N THR A 410 5.76 18.75 1.48
CA THR A 410 4.93 17.67 0.95
C THR A 410 4.43 16.77 2.08
N VAL A 411 3.14 16.46 2.09
CA VAL A 411 2.49 15.62 3.12
C VAL A 411 1.82 14.41 2.48
N VAL A 412 2.00 13.25 3.12
CA VAL A 412 1.19 12.06 2.93
C VAL A 412 0.44 11.78 4.23
N MET A 413 -0.89 11.67 4.16
CA MET A 413 -1.72 11.38 5.33
C MET A 413 -1.84 9.87 5.57
N SER A 414 -1.49 9.41 6.77
CA SER A 414 -1.65 8.03 7.22
C SER A 414 -2.13 7.93 8.68
N PRO A 415 -3.14 8.71 9.12
CA PRO A 415 -3.48 8.80 10.54
C PRO A 415 -3.98 7.48 11.12
N THR A 416 -3.48 7.10 12.30
CA THR A 416 -3.94 5.94 13.10
C THR A 416 -5.45 5.91 13.35
N THR A 417 -6.09 7.08 13.35
CA THR A 417 -7.54 7.22 13.52
C THR A 417 -8.35 6.64 12.36
N TYR A 418 -7.73 6.42 11.18
CA TYR A 418 -8.43 5.97 9.97
C TYR A 418 -7.69 4.87 9.18
N LEU A 419 -6.36 4.85 9.19
CA LEU A 419 -5.57 4.16 8.17
C LEU A 419 -4.53 3.17 8.73
N TYR A 420 -4.72 2.65 9.96
CA TYR A 420 -3.87 1.60 10.56
C TYR A 420 -4.54 0.23 10.51
N PHE A 421 -4.25 -0.54 9.46
CA PHE A 421 -4.97 -1.77 9.16
C PHE A 421 -4.54 -2.97 10.00
N ASP A 422 -3.59 -2.80 10.91
CA ASP A 422 -3.28 -3.74 11.99
C ASP A 422 -4.29 -3.67 13.16
N TYR A 423 -5.16 -2.64 13.19
CA TYR A 423 -6.22 -2.49 14.19
C TYR A 423 -7.42 -3.40 13.89
N LYS A 424 -8.17 -3.74 14.95
CA LYS A 424 -9.43 -4.52 14.85
C LYS A 424 -10.39 -3.91 13.83
N GLN A 425 -11.15 -4.75 13.14
CA GLN A 425 -12.20 -4.34 12.20
C GLN A 425 -13.59 -4.27 12.84
N VAL A 426 -13.73 -4.89 14.00
CA VAL A 426 -14.97 -4.99 14.78
C VAL A 426 -14.63 -4.91 16.26
N GLU A 427 -15.62 -4.57 17.08
CA GLU A 427 -15.40 -4.38 18.51
C GLU A 427 -14.93 -5.66 19.21
N VAL A 428 -15.64 -6.76 18.94
CA VAL A 428 -15.30 -8.13 19.35
C VAL A 428 -14.61 -8.83 18.19
N GLU A 429 -13.29 -8.87 18.27
CA GLU A 429 -12.41 -9.51 17.29
C GLU A 429 -11.83 -10.78 17.91
N ASP A 430 -12.12 -11.93 17.30
CA ASP A 430 -11.65 -13.23 17.78
C ASP A 430 -10.18 -13.49 17.42
N SER A 431 -9.60 -12.67 16.54
CA SER A 431 -8.22 -12.77 16.11
C SER A 431 -7.31 -11.77 16.84
N LEU A 432 -6.12 -12.20 17.26
CA LEU A 432 -5.17 -11.31 17.92
C LEU A 432 -4.78 -10.14 16.99
N THR A 433 -4.85 -8.92 17.52
CA THR A 433 -4.50 -7.65 16.87
C THR A 433 -3.84 -6.75 17.90
N ILE A 434 -3.22 -5.65 17.46
CA ILE A 434 -2.54 -4.75 18.39
C ILE A 434 -3.51 -4.00 19.31
N GLY A 435 -4.76 -3.80 18.87
CA GLY A 435 -5.75 -2.97 19.53
C GLY A 435 -6.56 -2.16 18.52
N GLY A 436 -6.99 -0.97 18.93
CA GLY A 436 -7.79 -0.07 18.09
C GLY A 436 -9.15 -0.64 17.66
N ASN A 437 -9.91 0.14 16.89
CA ASN A 437 -11.11 -0.32 16.20
C ASN A 437 -11.36 0.58 14.99
N LEU A 438 -11.10 0.05 13.79
CA LEU A 438 -11.27 0.72 12.51
C LEU A 438 -12.19 -0.12 11.62
N PRO A 439 -13.51 -0.07 11.85
CA PRO A 439 -14.48 -0.69 10.97
C PRO A 439 -14.46 -0.04 9.59
N LEU A 440 -14.91 -0.78 8.58
CA LEU A 440 -14.90 -0.34 7.17
C LEU A 440 -15.51 1.05 6.96
N GLU A 441 -16.64 1.33 7.61
CA GLU A 441 -17.34 2.63 7.53
C GLU A 441 -16.49 3.78 8.07
N LYS A 442 -15.76 3.54 9.17
CA LYS A 442 -14.86 4.54 9.74
C LYS A 442 -13.72 4.86 8.78
N VAL A 443 -13.09 3.84 8.19
CA VAL A 443 -12.08 4.03 7.14
C VAL A 443 -12.67 4.85 6.00
N TYR A 444 -13.81 4.42 5.44
CA TYR A 444 -14.48 5.09 4.32
C TYR A 444 -14.81 6.57 4.60
N SER A 445 -15.16 6.89 5.85
CA SER A 445 -15.52 8.26 6.24
C SER A 445 -14.37 9.27 6.15
N TYR A 446 -13.12 8.81 6.06
CA TYR A 446 -11.96 9.69 6.11
C TYR A 446 -11.92 10.70 4.95
N GLU A 447 -11.71 11.96 5.27
CA GLU A 447 -11.53 13.06 4.34
C GLU A 447 -10.11 13.63 4.51
N PRO A 448 -9.18 13.35 3.58
CA PRO A 448 -7.76 13.64 3.79
C PRO A 448 -7.35 15.11 3.69
N TYR A 449 -8.24 16.02 3.28
CA TYR A 449 -8.00 17.46 3.35
C TYR A 449 -8.62 18.03 4.64
N PRO A 450 -7.83 18.32 5.68
CA PRO A 450 -8.33 18.91 6.92
C PRO A 450 -8.99 20.26 6.66
N ALA A 451 -10.09 20.53 7.37
CA ALA A 451 -10.87 21.75 7.17
C ALA A 451 -10.11 23.01 7.62
N GLU A 452 -9.10 22.86 8.47
CA GLU A 452 -8.27 23.93 9.01
C GLU A 452 -7.20 24.45 8.04
N LEU A 453 -6.98 23.77 6.90
CA LEU A 453 -6.04 24.20 5.88
C LEU A 453 -6.72 25.11 4.86
N THR A 454 -6.01 26.16 4.47
CA THR A 454 -6.38 26.94 3.27
C THR A 454 -6.22 26.10 2.01
N ALA A 455 -6.85 26.52 0.90
CA ALA A 455 -6.74 25.81 -0.37
C ALA A 455 -5.28 25.66 -0.86
N ASP A 456 -4.41 26.64 -0.58
CA ASP A 456 -3.00 26.59 -0.97
C ASP A 456 -2.15 25.70 -0.05
N GLU A 457 -2.49 25.58 1.22
CA GLU A 457 -1.83 24.63 2.14
C GLU A 457 -2.29 23.20 1.85
N ALA A 458 -3.58 23.00 1.55
CA ALA A 458 -4.13 21.70 1.21
C ALA A 458 -3.46 21.06 -0.03
N LYS A 459 -2.95 21.87 -0.97
CA LYS A 459 -2.14 21.40 -2.12
C LYS A 459 -0.87 20.66 -1.71
N MET A 460 -0.37 20.88 -0.49
CA MET A 460 0.81 20.17 0.01
C MET A 460 0.48 18.73 0.41
N ILE A 461 -0.79 18.40 0.63
CA ILE A 461 -1.25 17.03 0.85
C ILE A 461 -1.33 16.33 -0.52
N THR A 462 -0.29 15.58 -0.84
CA THR A 462 -0.14 14.93 -2.16
C THR A 462 -0.80 13.56 -2.22
N GLY A 463 -1.19 13.00 -1.06
CA GLY A 463 -1.98 11.79 -1.01
C GLY A 463 -2.12 11.12 0.35
N VAL A 464 -2.49 9.84 0.30
CA VAL A 464 -2.86 9.04 1.47
C VAL A 464 -2.19 7.67 1.45
N GLN A 465 -2.01 7.10 2.64
CA GLN A 465 -1.49 5.77 2.81
C GLN A 465 -2.14 5.04 3.98
N ALA A 466 -2.47 3.76 3.80
CA ALA A 466 -2.71 2.86 4.92
C ALA A 466 -1.47 2.09 5.33
N ASN A 467 -1.30 1.87 6.63
CA ASN A 467 -0.16 1.15 7.18
C ASN A 467 -0.61 -0.22 7.71
N LEU A 468 0.19 -1.26 7.44
CA LEU A 468 -0.03 -2.59 7.99
C LEU A 468 1.23 -3.04 8.75
N TRP A 469 1.23 -2.76 10.05
CA TRP A 469 2.22 -3.28 11.01
C TRP A 469 1.94 -4.75 11.32
N THR A 470 3.00 -5.54 11.54
CA THR A 470 2.87 -7.01 11.56
C THR A 470 3.27 -7.68 12.87
N GLU A 471 3.21 -7.00 14.02
CA GLU A 471 3.44 -7.58 15.35
C GLU A 471 2.59 -8.85 15.59
N TYR A 472 1.33 -8.80 15.17
CA TYR A 472 0.36 -9.88 15.37
C TYR A 472 -0.12 -10.52 14.05
N ILE A 473 0.63 -10.32 12.97
CA ILE A 473 0.30 -10.82 11.63
C ILE A 473 1.44 -11.72 11.16
N THR A 474 1.34 -13.02 11.43
CA THR A 474 2.43 -13.97 11.18
C THR A 474 2.30 -14.75 9.86
N LYS A 475 1.13 -14.66 9.21
CA LYS A 475 0.80 -15.39 7.99
C LYS A 475 0.10 -14.48 6.98
N PHE A 476 0.28 -14.78 5.69
CA PHE A 476 -0.27 -13.96 4.61
C PHE A 476 -1.81 -13.95 4.59
N GLU A 477 -2.46 -15.04 5.00
CA GLU A 477 -3.92 -15.10 5.12
C GLU A 477 -4.43 -14.10 6.18
N LYS A 478 -3.62 -13.77 7.19
CA LYS A 478 -3.95 -12.73 8.16
C LYS A 478 -3.72 -11.33 7.57
N ILE A 479 -2.74 -11.13 6.68
CA ILE A 479 -2.64 -9.89 5.88
C ILE A 479 -3.95 -9.69 5.11
N GLU A 480 -4.36 -10.67 4.31
CA GLU A 480 -5.60 -10.62 3.52
C GLU A 480 -6.82 -10.28 4.39
N TYR A 481 -6.89 -10.90 5.57
CA TYR A 481 -7.96 -10.67 6.52
C TYR A 481 -7.97 -9.24 7.02
N MET A 482 -6.81 -8.69 7.38
CA MET A 482 -6.69 -7.36 7.93
C MET A 482 -6.90 -6.26 6.89
N VAL A 483 -6.50 -6.50 5.63
CA VAL A 483 -6.61 -5.48 4.58
C VAL A 483 -7.95 -5.50 3.87
N PHE A 484 -8.62 -6.65 3.73
CA PHE A 484 -9.90 -6.74 3.04
C PHE A 484 -11.10 -6.84 3.99
N PRO A 485 -12.15 -6.01 3.79
CA PRO A 485 -12.40 -5.13 2.63
C PRO A 485 -11.90 -3.67 2.79
N ARG A 486 -11.15 -3.32 3.83
CA ARG A 486 -10.74 -1.92 4.09
C ARG A 486 -9.89 -1.29 2.97
N MET A 487 -9.17 -2.09 2.18
CA MET A 487 -8.45 -1.64 0.99
C MET A 487 -9.38 -1.04 -0.08
N GLU A 488 -10.64 -1.46 -0.15
CA GLU A 488 -11.66 -0.83 -1.02
C GLU A 488 -11.96 0.61 -0.58
N ALA A 489 -12.08 0.82 0.72
CA ALA A 489 -12.32 2.15 1.27
C ALA A 489 -11.09 3.05 1.08
N LEU A 490 -9.88 2.53 1.31
CA LEU A 490 -8.63 3.25 1.00
C LEU A 490 -8.56 3.64 -0.48
N SER A 491 -8.90 2.71 -1.39
CA SER A 491 -8.93 2.96 -2.83
C SER A 491 -9.90 4.08 -3.19
N GLU A 492 -11.13 4.04 -2.65
CA GLU A 492 -12.12 5.10 -2.85
C GLU A 492 -11.62 6.47 -2.34
N ILE A 493 -11.01 6.52 -1.15
CA ILE A 493 -10.47 7.76 -0.57
C ILE A 493 -9.35 8.33 -1.44
N ALA A 494 -8.46 7.46 -1.93
CA ALA A 494 -7.28 7.83 -2.69
C ALA A 494 -7.60 8.23 -4.14
N TRP A 495 -8.68 7.71 -4.70
CA TRP A 495 -9.00 7.83 -6.12
C TRP A 495 -10.22 8.71 -6.41
N SER A 496 -11.35 8.48 -5.75
CA SER A 496 -12.60 9.14 -6.09
C SER A 496 -12.65 10.58 -5.58
N GLY A 497 -13.26 11.47 -6.38
CA GLY A 497 -13.57 12.83 -5.95
C GLY A 497 -14.43 12.85 -4.68
N LYS A 498 -14.23 13.84 -3.81
CA LYS A 498 -14.98 13.99 -2.55
C LYS A 498 -16.50 13.98 -2.78
N ASP A 499 -16.96 14.61 -3.86
CA ASP A 499 -18.36 14.69 -4.29
C ASP A 499 -18.95 13.36 -4.76
N LYS A 500 -18.11 12.36 -5.05
CA LYS A 500 -18.51 11.02 -5.48
C LYS A 500 -18.66 10.03 -4.33
N LYS A 501 -18.07 10.32 -3.17
CA LYS A 501 -18.15 9.44 -2.00
C LYS A 501 -19.57 9.42 -1.44
N ASP A 502 -20.13 8.22 -1.35
CA ASP A 502 -21.46 7.93 -0.84
C ASP A 502 -21.43 6.50 -0.25
N TRP A 503 -21.54 6.42 1.07
CA TRP A 503 -21.44 5.15 1.79
C TRP A 503 -22.47 4.12 1.31
N ALA A 504 -23.72 4.54 1.08
CA ALA A 504 -24.78 3.63 0.66
C ALA A 504 -24.54 3.08 -0.75
N LYS A 505 -23.95 3.87 -1.65
CA LYS A 505 -23.53 3.39 -2.98
C LYS A 505 -22.31 2.49 -2.90
N PHE A 506 -21.32 2.85 -2.10
CA PHE A 506 -20.13 2.02 -1.87
C PHE A 506 -20.53 0.64 -1.30
N GLU A 507 -21.35 0.62 -0.25
CA GLU A 507 -21.84 -0.61 0.38
C GLU A 507 -22.53 -1.54 -0.62
N LYS A 508 -23.36 -1.01 -1.52
CA LYS A 508 -24.07 -1.79 -2.54
C LYS A 508 -23.15 -2.52 -3.53
N LYS A 509 -21.89 -2.09 -3.67
CA LYS A 509 -20.91 -2.72 -4.57
C LYS A 509 -20.10 -3.83 -3.88
N LEU A 510 -20.02 -3.81 -2.54
CA LEU A 510 -19.24 -4.78 -1.76
C LEU A 510 -19.64 -6.25 -2.00
N PRO A 511 -20.92 -6.62 -2.19
CA PRO A 511 -21.27 -8.02 -2.49
C PRO A 511 -20.60 -8.57 -3.75
N ALA A 512 -20.47 -7.76 -4.80
CA ALA A 512 -19.74 -8.16 -6.02
C ALA A 512 -18.25 -8.35 -5.70
N GLN A 513 -17.69 -7.50 -4.84
CA GLN A 513 -16.29 -7.56 -4.47
C GLN A 513 -15.94 -8.76 -3.58
N PHE A 514 -16.79 -9.11 -2.61
CA PHE A 514 -16.61 -10.34 -1.84
C PHE A 514 -16.58 -11.60 -2.72
N LYS A 515 -17.42 -11.66 -3.76
CA LYS A 515 -17.36 -12.74 -4.75
C LYS A 515 -16.05 -12.75 -5.54
N ARG A 516 -15.45 -11.58 -5.81
CA ARG A 516 -14.10 -11.53 -6.43
C ARG A 516 -13.03 -12.00 -5.47
N TYR A 517 -13.10 -11.64 -4.19
CA TYR A 517 -12.18 -12.19 -3.19
C TYR A 517 -12.29 -13.72 -3.06
N ASP A 518 -13.49 -14.28 -3.18
CA ASP A 518 -13.69 -15.73 -3.23
C ASP A 518 -13.00 -16.33 -4.48
N LEU A 519 -13.10 -15.69 -5.65
CA LEU A 519 -12.38 -16.11 -6.87
C LEU A 519 -10.86 -16.04 -6.70
N TRP A 520 -10.36 -14.99 -6.04
CA TRP A 520 -8.94 -14.82 -5.73
C TRP A 520 -8.45 -15.79 -4.65
N LYS A 521 -9.38 -16.49 -3.97
CA LYS A 521 -9.13 -17.32 -2.79
C LYS A 521 -8.44 -16.51 -1.68
N ALA A 522 -8.79 -15.22 -1.56
CA ALA A 522 -8.27 -14.34 -0.53
C ALA A 522 -9.02 -14.56 0.80
N ASN A 523 -8.31 -14.56 1.91
CA ASN A 523 -8.90 -14.72 3.24
C ASN A 523 -9.37 -13.38 3.82
N TYR A 524 -10.44 -12.79 3.28
CA TYR A 524 -10.97 -11.50 3.74
C TYR A 524 -11.81 -11.59 5.03
N HIS A 525 -11.97 -10.46 5.73
CA HIS A 525 -12.82 -10.35 6.91
C HIS A 525 -14.33 -10.38 6.54
N LYS A 526 -15.05 -11.39 7.06
CA LYS A 526 -16.44 -11.70 6.64
C LYS A 526 -17.55 -11.10 7.50
N PHE A 527 -17.23 -10.42 8.61
CA PHE A 527 -18.27 -9.99 9.57
C PHE A 527 -19.30 -9.05 8.94
N TYR A 528 -18.85 -8.05 8.17
CA TYR A 528 -19.73 -7.10 7.49
C TYR A 528 -20.75 -7.81 6.59
N TYR A 529 -20.26 -8.78 5.82
CA TYR A 529 -21.10 -9.61 4.96
C TYR A 529 -22.10 -10.45 5.77
N LYS A 530 -21.67 -11.06 6.88
CA LYS A 530 -22.53 -11.88 7.74
C LYS A 530 -23.62 -11.10 8.46
N GLN A 531 -23.35 -9.88 8.92
CA GLN A 531 -24.38 -9.02 9.55
C GLN A 531 -25.45 -8.61 8.52
N LYS A 532 -25.05 -8.16 7.34
CA LYS A 532 -26.00 -7.69 6.32
C LYS A 532 -26.86 -8.79 5.71
N VAL A 533 -26.32 -10.00 5.56
CA VAL A 533 -27.12 -11.17 5.16
C VAL A 533 -28.17 -11.49 6.22
N LYS A 534 -27.85 -11.39 7.52
CA LYS A 534 -28.83 -11.56 8.61
C LYS A 534 -29.90 -10.47 8.64
N ASP A 535 -29.52 -9.20 8.42
CA ASP A 535 -30.48 -8.08 8.37
C ASP A 535 -31.44 -8.19 7.17
N SER A 536 -30.98 -8.78 6.06
CA SER A 536 -31.80 -9.00 4.86
C SER A 536 -32.81 -10.15 5.00
N THR A 537 -32.60 -11.09 5.93
CA THR A 537 -33.53 -12.20 6.21
C THR A 537 -34.52 -11.87 7.35
N HIS A 538 -34.40 -10.70 7.97
CA HIS A 538 -35.24 -10.24 9.09
C HIS A 538 -36.10 -9.00 8.76
N ARG A 539 -36.27 -8.63 7.49
CA ARG A 539 -37.29 -7.64 7.12
C ARG A 539 -38.66 -8.32 7.15
N PRO A 540 -39.62 -7.86 7.99
CA PRO A 540 -41.00 -8.31 7.87
C PRO A 540 -41.54 -7.86 6.50
N GLU A 541 -42.29 -8.75 5.84
CA GLU A 541 -43.08 -8.42 4.64
C GLU A 541 -44.12 -7.32 4.90
#